data_AF-H0URS4-F1
#
_entry.id   AF-H0URS4-F1
#
_cell.length_a   1.000
_cell.length_b   1.000
_cell.length_c   1.000
_cell.angle_alpha   90.00
_cell.angle_beta   90.00
_cell.angle_gamma   90.00
#
_symmetry.space_group_name_H-M   'P 1'
#
loop_
_entity.id
_entity.type
_entity.pdbx_description
1 polymer ?
#
loop_
_entity_poly.entity_id
_entity_poly.type
_entity_poly.pdbx_seq_one_letter_code
_entity_poly.pdbx_strand_id
1 'polypeptide(L)'
;MAEDLPMAYIHMGSSGDALCNGEPSKITLAFPGEPLDFDKGEESGGLKLNPLHLVVSGLNRDSIKSRVFVAFGDGGAVLRLGEGKRLEVVSPGFIAVSQRFKLWEPITTGVLTISDKGARGEREDTAGPALAERALCIGAEVIKRDVVPDDVEMIRDKVLNWGREGIELILCTGGTGLSPRDVTPDAIMGIADKLVPGFGEMMRIKTSHANPRSFLSRGIGALVGKTLVLTFPGSRRGALECFEAVEEGIRHGVEIANGRAMECGNHG
;
A
#
# COMPACT_ATOMS: atom_id res chain seq x y z
N MET A 1 7.79 30.61 -20.70
CA MET A 1 8.76 29.69 -21.34
C MET A 1 8.76 28.45 -20.48
N ALA A 2 8.29 27.31 -20.99
CA ALA A 2 8.48 26.05 -20.30
C ALA A 2 9.94 25.67 -20.53
N GLU A 3 10.78 25.85 -19.52
CA GLU A 3 12.13 25.29 -19.52
C GLU A 3 11.97 23.77 -19.65
N ASP A 4 12.83 23.11 -20.43
CA ASP A 4 12.86 21.65 -20.53
C ASP A 4 13.23 21.08 -19.15
N LEU A 5 12.22 20.85 -18.31
CA LEU A 5 12.42 20.33 -16.97
C LEU A 5 12.81 18.84 -17.10
N PRO A 6 13.99 18.43 -16.59
CA PRO A 6 14.44 17.04 -16.66
C PRO A 6 13.64 16.11 -15.73
N MET A 7 12.60 16.64 -15.07
CA MET A 7 11.86 16.01 -14.00
C MET A 7 10.42 16.53 -13.95
N ALA A 8 9.49 15.63 -13.67
CA ALA A 8 8.10 15.93 -13.39
C ALA A 8 7.77 15.51 -11.95
N TYR A 9 7.09 16.37 -11.20
CA TYR A 9 6.45 16.00 -9.95
C TYR A 9 5.02 15.54 -10.23
N ILE A 10 4.75 14.28 -9.94
CA ILE A 10 3.44 13.66 -10.14
C ILE A 10 2.73 13.56 -8.79
N HIS A 11 1.50 14.06 -8.72
CA HIS A 11 0.69 13.99 -7.50
C HIS A 11 -0.80 14.03 -7.80
N MET A 12 -1.61 13.83 -6.75
CA MET A 12 -3.06 14.01 -6.82
C MET A 12 -3.44 15.43 -6.41
N GLY A 13 -4.39 16.01 -7.15
CA GLY A 13 -5.06 17.25 -6.77
C GLY A 13 -6.14 17.03 -5.72
N SER A 14 -6.63 18.11 -5.11
CA SER A 14 -7.72 18.06 -4.14
C SER A 14 -9.05 17.56 -4.72
N SER A 15 -9.23 17.67 -6.03
CA SER A 15 -10.38 17.13 -6.79
C SER A 15 -10.24 15.64 -7.13
N GLY A 16 -9.11 15.01 -6.83
CA GLY A 16 -8.83 13.62 -7.21
C GLY A 16 -8.23 13.46 -8.62
N ASP A 17 -7.92 14.56 -9.30
CA ASP A 17 -7.27 14.50 -10.62
C ASP A 17 -5.76 14.29 -10.49
N ALA A 18 -5.18 13.57 -11.46
CA ALA A 18 -3.73 13.46 -11.58
C ALA A 18 -3.14 14.79 -12.08
N LEU A 19 -2.12 15.28 -11.38
CA LEU A 19 -1.42 16.52 -11.68
C LEU A 19 0.05 16.21 -12.01
N CYS A 20 0.59 16.92 -13.01
CA CYS A 20 2.00 16.97 -13.33
C CYS A 20 2.49 18.41 -13.15
N ASN A 21 3.43 18.63 -12.24
CA ASN A 21 3.93 19.97 -11.90
C ASN A 21 2.80 20.97 -11.55
N GLY A 22 1.73 20.49 -10.90
CA GLY A 22 0.55 21.28 -10.53
C GLY A 22 -0.51 21.44 -11.62
N GLU A 23 -0.27 20.97 -12.85
CA GLU A 23 -1.23 21.06 -13.95
C GLU A 23 -2.00 19.73 -14.17
N PRO A 24 -3.34 19.77 -14.33
CA PRO A 24 -4.16 18.60 -14.64
C PRO A 24 -3.64 17.84 -15.85
N SER A 25 -3.36 16.56 -15.65
CA SER A 25 -2.64 15.77 -16.64
C SER A 25 -3.23 14.37 -16.80
N LYS A 26 -3.37 13.95 -18.05
CA LYS A 26 -3.74 12.58 -18.40
C LYS A 26 -2.46 11.78 -18.55
N ILE A 27 -2.15 10.97 -17.55
CA ILE A 27 -0.95 10.13 -17.54
C ILE A 27 -1.29 8.80 -18.20
N THR A 28 -0.54 8.42 -19.25
CA THR A 28 -0.75 7.14 -19.94
C THR A 28 0.56 6.40 -20.17
N LEU A 29 0.46 5.08 -20.19
CA LEU A 29 1.56 4.20 -20.55
C LEU A 29 1.62 4.04 -22.08
N ALA A 30 2.81 4.17 -22.65
CA ALA A 30 3.05 3.96 -24.08
C ALA A 30 4.27 3.08 -24.31
N PHE A 31 4.34 2.44 -25.49
CA PHE A 31 5.48 1.61 -25.88
C PHE A 31 6.25 2.24 -27.05
N PRO A 32 7.57 1.98 -27.15
CA PRO A 32 8.36 2.43 -28.30
C PRO A 32 7.71 2.06 -29.64
N GLY A 33 7.57 3.06 -30.52
CA GLY A 33 6.96 2.88 -31.84
C GLY A 33 5.44 3.06 -31.89
N GLU A 34 4.76 3.22 -30.75
CA GLU A 34 3.35 3.62 -30.74
C GLU A 34 3.21 5.13 -31.03
N PRO A 35 2.19 5.55 -31.80
CA PRO A 35 1.87 6.97 -31.93
C PRO A 35 1.48 7.54 -30.57
N LEU A 36 2.03 8.70 -30.24
CA LEU A 36 1.72 9.44 -29.01
C LEU A 36 0.71 10.54 -29.32
N ASP A 37 -0.35 10.61 -28.53
CA ASP A 37 -1.40 11.62 -28.67
C ASP A 37 -1.09 12.83 -27.77
N PHE A 38 -0.69 13.94 -28.37
CA PHE A 38 -0.38 15.18 -27.65
C PHE A 38 -1.54 16.19 -27.65
N ASP A 39 -2.72 15.80 -28.15
CA ASP A 39 -3.88 16.67 -28.10
C ASP A 39 -4.41 16.80 -26.67
N LYS A 40 -4.76 18.03 -26.28
CA LYS A 40 -5.42 18.28 -24.98
C LYS A 40 -6.87 17.82 -25.08
N GLY A 41 -7.15 16.60 -24.63
CA GLY A 41 -8.51 16.07 -24.52
C GLY A 41 -9.31 16.73 -23.39
N GLU A 42 -10.62 16.85 -23.58
CA GLU A 42 -11.59 17.09 -22.49
C GLU A 42 -11.96 15.74 -21.86
N GLU A 43 -11.87 15.65 -20.53
CA GLU A 43 -12.45 14.53 -19.76
C GLU A 43 -13.54 15.03 -18.80
N SER A 44 -14.25 14.06 -18.21
CA SER A 44 -15.43 14.24 -17.35
C SER A 44 -15.27 15.43 -16.38
N GLY A 45 -16.09 16.47 -16.56
CA GLY A 45 -16.02 17.71 -15.77
C GLY A 45 -15.53 18.95 -16.54
N GLY A 46 -15.20 18.84 -17.84
CA GLY A 46 -14.90 19.98 -18.71
C GLY A 46 -13.48 20.56 -18.55
N LEU A 47 -12.58 19.84 -17.89
CA LEU A 47 -11.16 20.21 -17.78
C LEU A 47 -10.36 19.72 -19.00
N LYS A 48 -9.50 20.59 -19.52
CA LYS A 48 -8.47 20.23 -20.50
C LYS A 48 -7.27 19.62 -19.79
N LEU A 49 -6.97 18.36 -20.09
CA LEU A 49 -5.84 17.66 -19.50
C LEU A 49 -4.62 17.74 -20.40
N ASN A 50 -3.46 18.02 -19.81
CA ASN A 50 -2.19 17.90 -20.52
C ASN A 50 -1.82 16.41 -20.67
N PRO A 51 -1.52 15.93 -21.88
CA PRO A 51 -1.08 14.55 -22.05
C PRO A 51 0.35 14.38 -21.51
N LEU A 52 0.53 13.36 -20.64
CA LEU A 52 1.83 12.88 -20.20
C LEU A 52 1.96 11.41 -20.55
N HIS A 53 2.92 11.09 -21.42
CA HIS A 53 3.18 9.72 -21.87
C HIS A 53 4.42 9.16 -21.18
N LEU A 54 4.24 8.08 -20.41
CA LEU A 54 5.37 7.29 -19.90
C LEU A 54 5.69 6.21 -20.92
N VAL A 55 6.72 6.46 -21.72
CA VAL A 55 7.20 5.51 -22.72
C VAL A 55 8.14 4.52 -22.04
N VAL A 56 7.69 3.27 -21.92
CA VAL A 56 8.45 2.22 -21.23
C VAL A 56 9.02 1.22 -22.23
N SER A 57 10.33 1.04 -22.21
CA SER A 57 11.03 0.02 -23.00
C SER A 57 11.24 -1.25 -22.17
N GLY A 58 11.35 -2.41 -22.82
CA GLY A 58 11.58 -3.70 -22.15
C GLY A 58 10.32 -4.39 -21.60
N LEU A 59 9.15 -3.76 -21.73
CA LEU A 59 7.86 -4.39 -21.51
C LEU A 59 7.32 -4.96 -22.82
N ASN A 60 6.92 -6.23 -22.83
CA ASN A 60 6.14 -6.77 -23.93
C ASN A 60 4.65 -6.45 -23.67
N ARG A 61 3.98 -5.91 -24.69
CA ARG A 61 2.58 -5.47 -24.67
C ARG A 61 1.64 -6.55 -24.14
N ASP A 62 1.95 -7.81 -24.41
CA ASP A 62 1.15 -8.97 -24.01
C ASP A 62 1.44 -9.45 -22.57
N SER A 63 2.49 -8.93 -21.94
CA SER A 63 2.96 -9.36 -20.59
C SER A 63 2.33 -8.57 -19.44
N ILE A 64 1.65 -7.47 -19.75
CA ILE A 64 1.04 -6.62 -18.73
C ILE A 64 -0.34 -7.17 -18.41
N LYS A 65 -0.40 -7.97 -17.34
CA LYS A 65 -1.68 -8.33 -16.70
C LYS A 65 -2.37 -7.05 -16.23
N SER A 66 -3.70 -7.07 -16.13
CA SER A 66 -4.46 -5.97 -15.53
C SER A 66 -3.95 -5.66 -14.11
N ARG A 67 -3.90 -4.38 -13.74
CA ARG A 67 -3.63 -3.86 -12.36
C ARG A 67 -2.18 -3.83 -11.88
N VAL A 68 -1.18 -3.90 -12.78
CA VAL A 68 0.24 -3.71 -12.41
C VAL A 68 0.51 -2.30 -11.87
N PHE A 69 1.45 -2.17 -10.94
CA PHE A 69 1.97 -0.88 -10.48
C PHE A 69 3.34 -0.57 -11.11
N VAL A 70 3.58 0.69 -11.45
CA VAL A 70 4.85 1.23 -11.94
C VAL A 70 5.45 2.08 -10.84
N ALA A 71 6.55 1.63 -10.25
CA ALA A 71 7.18 2.26 -9.11
C ALA A 71 8.56 2.83 -9.46
N PHE A 72 8.79 4.09 -9.11
CA PHE A 72 9.96 4.85 -9.53
C PHE A 72 10.98 5.04 -8.40
N GLY A 73 11.59 3.97 -7.88
CA GLY A 73 12.67 4.06 -6.89
C GLY A 73 12.35 4.88 -5.62
N ASP A 74 13.39 5.21 -4.84
CA ASP A 74 13.21 5.91 -3.56
C ASP A 74 12.81 7.37 -3.78
N GLY A 75 11.68 7.78 -3.19
CA GLY A 75 11.11 9.13 -3.34
C GLY A 75 10.45 9.43 -4.69
N GLY A 76 10.35 8.44 -5.59
CA GLY A 76 9.60 8.59 -6.82
C GLY A 76 8.14 8.15 -6.72
N ALA A 77 7.39 8.49 -7.74
CA ALA A 77 5.96 8.19 -7.78
C ALA A 77 5.69 6.68 -7.83
N VAL A 78 4.50 6.29 -7.38
CA VAL A 78 3.93 4.95 -7.66
C VAL A 78 2.64 5.17 -8.41
N LEU A 79 2.54 4.55 -9.58
CA LEU A 79 1.40 4.66 -10.48
C LEU A 79 0.74 3.30 -10.64
N ARG A 80 -0.58 3.27 -10.78
CA ARG A 80 -1.35 2.04 -11.03
C ARG A 80 -1.90 2.05 -12.45
N LEU A 81 -1.70 0.95 -13.17
CA LEU A 81 -2.27 0.80 -14.49
C LEU A 81 -3.77 0.47 -14.41
N GLY A 82 -4.59 1.41 -14.85
CA GLY A 82 -6.02 1.27 -15.02
C GLY A 82 -6.40 0.81 -16.43
N GLU A 83 -7.67 1.01 -16.78
CA GLU A 83 -8.18 0.67 -18.11
C GLU A 83 -7.59 1.58 -19.21
N GLY A 84 -7.47 1.05 -20.42
CA GLY A 84 -7.03 1.84 -21.58
C GLY A 84 -5.62 2.42 -21.48
N LYS A 85 -4.71 1.77 -20.75
CA LYS A 85 -3.33 2.24 -20.47
C LYS A 85 -3.25 3.52 -19.62
N ARG A 86 -4.34 3.97 -19.02
CA ARG A 86 -4.32 5.11 -18.09
C ARG A 86 -3.56 4.74 -16.83
N LEU A 87 -2.73 5.67 -16.36
CA LEU A 87 -2.02 5.54 -15.11
C LEU A 87 -2.68 6.44 -14.06
N GLU A 88 -3.06 5.83 -12.95
CA GLU A 88 -3.57 6.52 -11.78
C GLU A 88 -2.43 6.78 -10.81
N VAL A 89 -2.40 7.97 -10.20
CA VAL A 89 -1.38 8.31 -9.21
C VAL A 89 -1.78 7.72 -7.87
N VAL A 90 -0.92 6.87 -7.32
CA VAL A 90 -1.15 6.19 -6.05
C VAL A 90 -0.29 6.76 -4.95
N SER A 91 1.01 6.94 -5.24
CA SER A 91 1.93 7.66 -4.38
C SER A 91 2.51 8.83 -5.16
N PRO A 92 2.47 10.06 -4.61
CA PRO A 92 3.11 11.18 -5.26
C PRO A 92 4.63 11.02 -5.25
N GLY A 93 5.30 11.67 -6.20
CA GLY A 93 6.75 11.67 -6.25
C GLY A 93 7.29 12.22 -7.55
N PHE A 94 8.62 12.32 -7.61
CA PHE A 94 9.31 12.78 -8.80
C PHE A 94 9.52 11.64 -9.80
N ILE A 95 9.40 11.96 -11.08
CA ILE A 95 9.80 11.12 -12.20
C ILE A 95 10.78 11.92 -13.05
N ALA A 96 12.03 11.46 -13.11
CA ALA A 96 13.05 12.01 -13.99
C ALA A 96 13.02 11.34 -15.38
N VAL A 97 13.46 12.07 -16.41
CA VAL A 97 13.63 11.50 -17.75
C VAL A 97 14.62 10.33 -17.68
N SER A 98 14.28 9.21 -18.31
CA SER A 98 15.07 7.96 -18.30
C SER A 98 15.28 7.32 -16.91
N GLN A 99 14.46 7.67 -15.91
CA GLN A 99 14.50 7.03 -14.61
C GLN A 99 14.16 5.53 -14.71
N ARG A 100 14.88 4.70 -13.96
CA ARG A 100 14.56 3.28 -13.83
C ARG A 100 13.28 3.11 -13.02
N PHE A 101 12.46 2.17 -13.42
CA PHE A 101 11.24 1.78 -12.69
C PHE A 101 11.25 0.29 -12.40
N LYS A 102 10.41 -0.12 -11.45
CA LYS A 102 10.05 -1.51 -11.20
C LYS A 102 8.57 -1.70 -11.53
N LEU A 103 8.26 -2.87 -12.06
CA LEU A 103 6.89 -3.32 -12.18
C LEU A 103 6.58 -4.19 -10.99
N TRP A 104 5.52 -3.82 -10.31
CA TRP A 104 5.05 -4.52 -9.14
C TRP A 104 3.78 -5.26 -9.51
N GLU A 105 3.84 -6.58 -9.40
CA GLU A 105 2.62 -7.36 -9.31
C GLU A 105 1.86 -6.96 -8.04
N PRO A 106 0.51 -6.88 -8.11
CA PRO A 106 -0.31 -6.61 -6.94
C PRO A 106 0.01 -7.56 -5.79
N ILE A 107 0.06 -7.02 -4.57
CA ILE A 107 0.02 -7.81 -3.35
C ILE A 107 -1.44 -7.96 -2.96
N THR A 108 -1.96 -9.19 -2.95
CA THR A 108 -3.35 -9.40 -2.50
C THR A 108 -3.45 -9.15 -1.00
N THR A 109 -4.31 -8.21 -0.62
CA THR A 109 -4.36 -7.70 0.76
C THR A 109 -5.74 -7.81 1.38
N GLY A 110 -5.78 -8.19 2.64
CA GLY A 110 -6.94 -8.09 3.52
C GLY A 110 -6.74 -7.00 4.58
N VAL A 111 -7.80 -6.24 4.90
CA VAL A 111 -7.79 -5.32 6.05
C VAL A 111 -8.82 -5.79 7.08
N LEU A 112 -8.36 -6.10 8.28
CA LEU A 112 -9.20 -6.62 9.37
C LEU A 112 -9.27 -5.60 10.50
N THR A 113 -10.46 -5.04 10.72
CA THR A 113 -10.70 -4.17 11.87
C THR A 113 -11.16 -5.01 13.06
N ILE A 114 -10.50 -4.83 14.20
CA ILE A 114 -10.76 -5.59 15.42
C ILE A 114 -11.32 -4.61 16.45
N SER A 115 -12.63 -4.73 16.69
CA SER A 115 -13.35 -3.88 17.63
C SER A 115 -14.69 -4.49 18.03
N ASP A 116 -14.87 -4.70 19.34
CA ASP A 116 -16.17 -5.05 19.92
C ASP A 116 -17.30 -4.11 19.48
N LYS A 117 -17.05 -2.79 19.49
CA LYS A 117 -18.03 -1.78 19.11
C LYS A 117 -18.25 -1.74 17.60
N GLY A 118 -17.18 -1.88 16.82
CA GLY A 118 -17.26 -1.93 15.36
C GLY A 118 -18.08 -3.13 14.88
N ALA A 119 -17.84 -4.31 15.44
CA ALA A 119 -18.54 -5.54 15.11
C ALA A 119 -20.05 -5.49 15.45
N ARG A 120 -20.45 -4.69 16.44
CA ARG A 120 -21.86 -4.43 16.78
C ARG A 120 -22.49 -3.26 16.01
N GLY A 121 -21.73 -2.57 15.15
CA GLY A 121 -22.19 -1.37 14.43
C GLY A 121 -22.37 -0.14 15.33
N GLU A 122 -21.84 -0.16 16.56
CA GLU A 122 -21.94 0.95 17.52
C GLU A 122 -20.89 2.04 17.28
N ARG A 123 -19.90 1.76 16.41
CA ARG A 123 -18.84 2.69 16.04
C ARG A 123 -18.47 2.49 14.59
N GLU A 124 -18.40 3.59 13.85
CA GLU A 124 -17.90 3.58 12.48
C GLU A 124 -16.39 3.27 12.45
N ASP A 125 -16.00 2.35 11.59
CA ASP A 125 -14.60 2.05 11.32
C ASP A 125 -14.00 3.10 10.39
N THR A 126 -13.05 3.87 10.94
CA THR A 126 -12.31 4.90 10.19
C THR A 126 -10.86 4.52 9.93
N ALA A 127 -10.35 3.46 10.57
CA ALA A 127 -8.96 3.04 10.45
C ALA A 127 -8.80 2.01 9.33
N GLY A 128 -9.70 1.03 9.23
CA GLY A 128 -9.68 0.01 8.19
C GLY A 128 -9.74 0.60 6.77
N PRO A 129 -10.72 1.47 6.44
CA PRO A 129 -10.77 2.13 5.15
C PRO A 129 -9.52 2.97 4.83
N ALA A 130 -8.97 3.66 5.83
CA ALA A 130 -7.77 4.48 5.65
C ALA A 130 -6.51 3.64 5.38
N LEU A 131 -6.36 2.50 6.06
CA LEU A 131 -5.29 1.54 5.77
C LEU A 131 -5.45 0.94 4.38
N ALA A 132 -6.69 0.65 3.96
CA ALA A 132 -6.94 0.09 2.63
C ALA A 132 -6.53 1.06 1.51
N GLU A 133 -6.82 2.35 1.67
CA GLU A 133 -6.37 3.40 0.75
C GLU A 133 -4.85 3.53 0.77
N ARG A 134 -4.25 3.61 1.98
CA ARG A 134 -2.80 3.78 2.12
C ARG A 134 -2.01 2.60 1.55
N ALA A 135 -2.51 1.38 1.69
CA ALA A 135 -1.85 0.17 1.19
C ALA A 135 -1.56 0.20 -0.32
N LEU A 136 -2.31 0.98 -1.10
CA LEU A 136 -2.02 1.14 -2.52
C LEU A 136 -0.58 1.64 -2.77
N CYS A 137 0.00 2.48 -1.88
CA CYS A 137 1.35 3.02 -2.06
C CYS A 137 2.45 1.96 -2.12
N ILE A 138 2.22 0.79 -1.49
CA ILE A 138 3.12 -0.37 -1.55
C ILE A 138 2.72 -1.36 -2.65
N GLY A 139 1.85 -0.96 -3.57
CA GLY A 139 1.27 -1.81 -4.62
C GLY A 139 0.39 -2.94 -4.06
N ALA A 140 -0.22 -2.75 -2.89
CA ALA A 140 -1.18 -3.70 -2.34
C ALA A 140 -2.58 -3.42 -2.86
N GLU A 141 -3.26 -4.48 -3.32
CA GLU A 141 -4.66 -4.43 -3.73
C GLU A 141 -5.52 -5.04 -2.63
N VAL A 142 -6.33 -4.20 -1.98
CA VAL A 142 -7.23 -4.64 -0.91
C VAL A 142 -8.47 -5.30 -1.50
N ILE A 143 -8.47 -6.63 -1.51
CA ILE A 143 -9.56 -7.46 -2.06
C ILE A 143 -10.56 -7.91 -1.00
N LYS A 144 -10.20 -7.82 0.29
CA LYS A 144 -11.08 -8.14 1.42
C LYS A 144 -10.97 -7.12 2.53
N ARG A 145 -12.12 -6.80 3.12
CA ARG A 145 -12.25 -5.99 4.33
C ARG A 145 -13.30 -6.63 5.21
N ASP A 146 -13.05 -6.67 6.51
CA ASP A 146 -14.01 -7.21 7.47
C ASP A 146 -13.78 -6.64 8.87
N VAL A 147 -14.78 -6.79 9.73
CA VAL A 147 -14.75 -6.35 11.13
C VAL A 147 -15.07 -7.52 12.04
N VAL A 148 -14.22 -7.76 13.04
CA VAL A 148 -14.43 -8.81 14.06
C VAL A 148 -14.36 -8.20 15.47
N PRO A 149 -15.02 -8.80 16.47
CA PRO A 149 -14.88 -8.36 17.86
C PRO A 149 -13.47 -8.67 18.40
N ASP A 150 -13.17 -8.13 19.58
CA ASP A 150 -11.93 -8.42 20.31
C ASP A 150 -11.99 -9.83 20.93
N ASP A 151 -11.97 -10.84 20.06
CA ASP A 151 -12.04 -12.26 20.39
C ASP A 151 -10.91 -13.03 19.70
N VAL A 152 -10.16 -13.78 20.48
CA VAL A 152 -8.94 -14.45 20.03
C VAL A 152 -9.21 -15.45 18.90
N GLU A 153 -10.26 -16.26 19.03
CA GLU A 153 -10.55 -17.32 18.06
C GLU A 153 -11.12 -16.73 16.77
N MET A 154 -12.00 -15.72 16.87
CA MET A 154 -12.52 -15.04 15.68
C MET A 154 -11.42 -14.33 14.87
N ILE A 155 -10.46 -13.70 15.54
CA ILE A 155 -9.30 -13.07 14.87
C ILE A 155 -8.46 -14.14 14.17
N ARG A 156 -8.12 -15.23 14.87
CA ARG A 156 -7.32 -16.34 14.32
C ARG A 156 -7.99 -16.98 13.11
N ASP A 157 -9.26 -17.35 13.24
CA ASP A 157 -10.02 -17.98 12.18
C ASP A 157 -10.08 -17.09 10.95
N LYS A 158 -10.30 -15.78 11.12
CA LYS A 158 -10.32 -14.85 9.99
C LYS A 158 -8.98 -14.80 9.26
N VAL A 159 -7.88 -14.67 10.00
CA VAL A 159 -6.52 -14.60 9.46
C VAL A 159 -6.14 -15.89 8.74
N LEU A 160 -6.41 -17.04 9.35
CA LEU A 160 -6.14 -18.35 8.76
C LEU A 160 -6.98 -18.60 7.50
N ASN A 161 -8.26 -18.25 7.52
CA ASN A 161 -9.13 -18.40 6.36
C ASN A 161 -8.67 -17.52 5.19
N TRP A 162 -8.34 -16.25 5.44
CA TRP A 162 -7.80 -15.36 4.42
C TRP A 162 -6.46 -15.85 3.86
N GLY A 163 -5.58 -16.37 4.71
CA GLY A 163 -4.33 -16.98 4.25
C GLY A 163 -4.57 -18.19 3.33
N ARG A 164 -5.55 -19.06 3.64
CA ARG A 164 -5.94 -20.20 2.78
C ARG A 164 -6.52 -19.77 1.44
N GLU A 165 -7.17 -18.61 1.39
CA GLU A 165 -7.70 -17.99 0.17
C GLU A 165 -6.63 -17.28 -0.66
N GLY A 166 -5.37 -17.30 -0.21
CA GLY A 166 -4.23 -16.76 -0.94
C GLY A 166 -3.95 -15.28 -0.69
N ILE A 167 -4.53 -14.67 0.36
CA ILE A 167 -4.16 -13.30 0.76
C ILE A 167 -2.70 -13.29 1.25
N GLU A 168 -1.88 -12.44 0.66
CA GLU A 168 -0.44 -12.36 0.92
C GLU A 168 -0.09 -11.39 2.04
N LEU A 169 -0.95 -10.38 2.29
CA LEU A 169 -0.78 -9.36 3.32
C LEU A 169 -2.09 -9.15 4.08
N ILE A 170 -2.03 -9.17 5.40
CA ILE A 170 -3.16 -8.81 6.27
C ILE A 170 -2.75 -7.64 7.15
N LEU A 171 -3.52 -6.55 7.06
CA LEU A 171 -3.36 -5.37 7.91
C LEU A 171 -4.49 -5.40 8.96
N CYS A 172 -4.15 -5.72 10.20
CA CYS A 172 -5.08 -5.68 11.31
C CYS A 172 -5.03 -4.31 12.00
N THR A 173 -6.17 -3.76 12.41
CA THR A 173 -6.22 -2.52 13.21
C THR A 173 -7.13 -2.67 14.42
N GLY A 174 -6.64 -2.29 15.60
CA GLY A 174 -7.36 -2.42 16.87
C GLY A 174 -6.83 -3.55 17.76
N GLY A 175 -7.20 -3.50 19.04
CA GLY A 175 -6.86 -4.53 20.03
C GLY A 175 -5.36 -4.64 20.38
N THR A 176 -4.54 -3.61 20.14
CA THR A 176 -3.07 -3.63 20.38
C THR A 176 -2.63 -2.88 21.65
N GLY A 177 -3.56 -2.36 22.44
CA GLY A 177 -3.27 -1.64 23.69
C GLY A 177 -3.00 -2.56 24.89
N LEU A 178 -3.19 -2.01 26.09
CA LEU A 178 -2.98 -2.70 27.37
C LEU A 178 -4.28 -3.07 28.10
N SER A 179 -5.44 -2.83 27.48
CA SER A 179 -6.73 -3.24 28.05
C SER A 179 -6.83 -4.76 28.10
N PRO A 180 -7.56 -5.35 29.07
CA PRO A 180 -7.86 -6.79 29.07
C PRO A 180 -8.58 -7.28 27.80
N ARG A 181 -9.22 -6.36 27.05
CA ARG A 181 -9.85 -6.66 25.75
C ARG A 181 -8.87 -6.54 24.58
N ASP A 182 -7.74 -5.86 24.74
CA ASP A 182 -6.74 -5.77 23.68
C ASP A 182 -6.06 -7.14 23.54
N VAL A 183 -6.48 -7.95 22.55
CA VAL A 183 -6.00 -9.33 22.37
C VAL A 183 -5.38 -9.60 21.00
N THR A 184 -5.34 -8.60 20.11
CA THR A 184 -4.88 -8.77 18.72
C THR A 184 -3.48 -9.34 18.62
N PRO A 185 -2.44 -8.81 19.31
CA PRO A 185 -1.10 -9.38 19.24
C PRO A 185 -1.06 -10.83 19.74
N ASP A 186 -1.78 -11.15 20.82
CA ASP A 186 -1.83 -12.48 21.42
C ASP A 186 -2.51 -13.51 20.50
N ALA A 187 -3.58 -13.08 19.81
CA ALA A 187 -4.26 -13.88 18.81
C ALA A 187 -3.33 -14.23 17.65
N ILE A 188 -2.62 -13.24 17.09
CA ILE A 188 -1.68 -13.42 15.98
C ILE A 188 -0.46 -14.25 16.41
N MET A 189 0.15 -13.97 17.57
CA MET A 189 1.29 -14.76 18.07
C MET A 189 0.95 -16.24 18.23
N GLY A 190 -0.28 -16.56 18.64
CA GLY A 190 -0.71 -17.95 18.81
C GLY A 190 -0.84 -18.76 17.52
N ILE A 191 -0.83 -18.13 16.34
CA ILE A 191 -0.90 -18.79 15.03
C ILE A 191 0.30 -18.48 14.13
N ALA A 192 1.28 -17.72 14.61
CA ALA A 192 2.43 -17.30 13.82
C ALA A 192 3.46 -18.44 13.69
N ASP A 193 3.91 -18.70 12.46
CA ASP A 193 5.06 -19.56 12.21
C ASP A 193 6.37 -18.84 12.53
N LYS A 194 6.42 -17.52 12.28
CA LYS A 194 7.59 -16.68 12.54
C LYS A 194 7.17 -15.29 12.95
N LEU A 195 7.72 -14.81 14.06
CA LEU A 195 7.59 -13.41 14.46
C LEU A 195 8.62 -12.54 13.73
N VAL A 196 8.21 -11.33 13.36
CA VAL A 196 9.07 -10.32 12.73
C VAL A 196 9.05 -9.07 13.63
N PRO A 197 9.75 -9.12 14.79
CA PRO A 197 9.65 -8.09 15.82
C PRO A 197 10.06 -6.70 15.35
N GLY A 198 10.95 -6.62 14.35
CA GLY A 198 11.42 -5.37 13.75
C GLY A 198 10.29 -4.45 13.24
N PHE A 199 9.16 -5.00 12.80
CA PHE A 199 7.99 -4.19 12.45
C PHE A 199 7.43 -3.43 13.67
N GLY A 200 7.22 -4.14 14.79
CA GLY A 200 6.72 -3.55 16.03
C GLY A 200 7.69 -2.52 16.60
N GLU A 201 8.99 -2.82 16.56
CA GLU A 201 10.05 -1.92 17.01
C GLU A 201 10.06 -0.62 16.19
N MET A 202 10.05 -0.74 14.86
CA MET A 202 10.09 0.41 13.96
C MET A 202 8.84 1.28 14.07
N MET A 203 7.66 0.67 14.18
CA MET A 203 6.41 1.39 14.44
C MET A 203 6.51 2.23 15.72
N ARG A 204 7.02 1.67 16.82
CA ARG A 204 7.15 2.40 18.10
C ARG A 204 8.20 3.51 18.02
N ILE A 205 9.37 3.23 17.44
CA ILE A 205 10.50 4.17 17.37
C ILE A 205 10.15 5.35 16.46
N LYS A 206 9.72 5.13 15.23
CA LYS A 206 9.46 6.24 14.29
C LYS A 206 8.29 7.11 14.74
N THR A 207 7.31 6.56 15.46
CA THR A 207 6.16 7.33 15.95
C THR A 207 6.37 7.98 17.32
N SER A 208 7.47 7.70 18.03
CA SER A 208 7.67 8.19 19.40
C SER A 208 7.82 9.72 19.50
N HIS A 209 8.29 10.35 18.42
CA HIS A 209 8.42 11.82 18.36
C HIS A 209 7.07 12.53 18.39
N ALA A 210 6.08 12.02 17.65
CA ALA A 210 4.73 12.58 17.60
C ALA A 210 3.84 12.08 18.74
N ASN A 211 4.10 10.87 19.24
CA ASN A 211 3.37 10.26 20.34
C ASN A 211 4.35 9.62 21.34
N PRO A 212 4.73 10.33 22.42
CA PRO A 212 5.64 9.80 23.43
C PRO A 212 5.16 8.51 24.11
N ARG A 213 3.87 8.15 23.96
CA ARG A 213 3.28 6.92 24.50
C ARG A 213 3.24 5.77 23.48
N SER A 214 3.83 5.94 22.30
CA SER A 214 3.85 4.92 21.23
C SER A 214 4.38 3.57 21.74
N PHE A 215 5.33 3.61 22.68
CA PHE A 215 5.94 2.41 23.27
C PHE A 215 4.96 1.48 24.01
N LEU A 216 3.76 1.96 24.39
CA LEU A 216 2.73 1.14 25.02
C LEU A 216 1.99 0.22 24.03
N SER A 217 2.12 0.47 22.72
CA SER A 217 1.52 -0.39 21.70
C SER A 217 2.23 -1.73 21.64
N ARG A 218 1.44 -2.80 21.73
CA ARG A 218 1.89 -4.19 21.58
C ARG A 218 1.81 -4.67 20.13
N GLY A 219 1.67 -3.76 19.16
CA GLY A 219 1.64 -4.11 17.73
C GLY A 219 2.89 -4.87 17.28
N ILE A 220 2.70 -5.81 16.35
CA ILE A 220 3.71 -6.75 15.85
C ILE A 220 3.59 -6.99 14.34
N GLY A 221 4.64 -7.58 13.76
CA GLY A 221 4.58 -8.27 12.48
C GLY A 221 4.83 -9.77 12.66
N ALA A 222 4.15 -10.60 11.88
CA ALA A 222 4.29 -12.05 11.91
C ALA A 222 4.00 -12.68 10.54
N LEU A 223 4.62 -13.82 10.26
CA LEU A 223 4.24 -14.69 9.15
C LEU A 223 3.32 -15.80 9.64
N VAL A 224 2.20 -15.98 8.93
CA VAL A 224 1.27 -17.10 9.07
C VAL A 224 1.17 -17.77 7.69
N GLY A 225 1.79 -18.94 7.54
CA GLY A 225 2.08 -19.56 6.25
C GLY A 225 2.92 -18.63 5.37
N LYS A 226 2.35 -18.20 4.23
CA LYS A 226 2.95 -17.23 3.29
C LYS A 226 2.40 -15.81 3.45
N THR A 227 1.52 -15.60 4.42
CA THR A 227 0.83 -14.33 4.64
C THR A 227 1.58 -13.52 5.68
N LEU A 228 1.99 -12.31 5.32
CA LEU A 228 2.50 -11.34 6.30
C LEU A 228 1.33 -10.67 7.00
N VAL A 229 1.31 -10.69 8.33
CA VAL A 229 0.29 -10.08 9.16
C VAL A 229 0.92 -8.96 9.99
N LEU A 230 0.38 -7.75 9.88
CA LEU A 230 0.82 -6.58 10.65
C LEU A 230 -0.35 -6.09 11.52
N THR A 231 -0.07 -5.73 12.78
CA THR A 231 -1.09 -5.26 13.72
C THR A 231 -0.84 -3.80 14.12
N PHE A 232 -1.81 -2.95 13.81
CA PHE A 232 -1.76 -1.51 14.01
C PHE A 232 -2.71 -1.04 15.12
N PRO A 233 -2.46 0.13 15.74
CA PRO A 233 -3.41 0.75 16.66
C PRO A 233 -4.80 0.97 16.05
N GLY A 234 -5.85 0.94 16.86
CA GLY A 234 -7.25 1.07 16.39
C GLY A 234 -7.70 2.49 16.03
N SER A 235 -6.91 3.51 16.32
CA SER A 235 -7.22 4.89 15.91
C SER A 235 -6.72 5.13 14.49
N ARG A 236 -7.50 5.80 13.62
CA ARG A 236 -7.09 6.15 12.24
C ARG A 236 -5.70 6.77 12.18
N ARG A 237 -5.43 7.78 13.02
CA ARG A 237 -4.12 8.45 13.07
C ARG A 237 -2.99 7.48 13.43
N GLY A 238 -3.12 6.75 14.54
CA GLY A 238 -2.10 5.80 14.98
C GLY A 238 -1.87 4.66 14.00
N ALA A 239 -2.91 4.20 13.29
CA ALA A 239 -2.79 3.18 12.25
C ALA A 239 -1.95 3.69 11.08
N LEU A 240 -2.24 4.88 10.57
CA LEU A 240 -1.52 5.48 9.45
C LEU A 240 -0.08 5.85 9.81
N GLU A 241 0.16 6.50 10.96
CA GLU A 241 1.51 6.83 11.43
C GLU A 241 2.38 5.57 11.59
N CYS A 242 1.80 4.47 12.10
CA CYS A 242 2.51 3.20 12.22
C CYS A 242 2.70 2.49 10.88
N PHE A 243 1.74 2.56 9.96
CA PHE A 243 1.90 2.02 8.60
C PHE A 243 3.05 2.73 7.88
N GLU A 244 3.04 4.07 7.87
CA GLU A 244 4.10 4.91 7.27
C GLU A 244 5.47 4.62 7.85
N ALA A 245 5.56 4.30 9.15
CA ALA A 245 6.82 3.91 9.77
C ALA A 245 7.47 2.67 9.14
N VAL A 246 6.68 1.76 8.58
CA VAL A 246 7.15 0.45 8.12
C VAL A 246 6.88 0.13 6.65
N GLU A 247 6.17 1.00 5.92
CA GLU A 247 5.70 0.74 4.55
C GLU A 247 6.81 0.32 3.57
N GLU A 248 8.00 0.90 3.72
CA GLU A 248 9.20 0.58 2.91
C GLU A 248 9.59 -0.91 2.98
N GLY A 249 9.36 -1.57 4.12
CA GLY A 249 9.73 -2.97 4.33
C GLY A 249 8.64 -3.97 3.96
N ILE A 250 7.37 -3.54 3.83
CA ILE A 250 6.23 -4.45 3.72
C ILE A 250 6.30 -5.24 2.41
N ARG A 251 6.39 -4.56 1.26
CA ARG A 251 6.38 -5.23 -0.06
C ARG A 251 7.51 -6.26 -0.17
N HIS A 252 8.73 -5.86 0.19
CA HIS A 252 9.87 -6.77 0.13
C HIS A 252 9.67 -7.99 1.03
N GLY A 253 9.14 -7.81 2.25
CA GLY A 253 8.81 -8.92 3.15
C GLY A 253 7.78 -9.88 2.56
N VAL A 254 6.72 -9.36 1.94
CA VAL A 254 5.70 -10.17 1.25
C VAL A 254 6.29 -10.92 0.05
N GLU A 255 7.11 -10.25 -0.76
CA GLU A 255 7.75 -10.86 -1.93
C GLU A 255 8.69 -12.00 -1.54
N ILE A 256 9.47 -11.85 -0.46
CA ILE A 256 10.30 -12.94 0.10
C ILE A 256 9.41 -14.09 0.58
N ALA A 257 8.37 -13.82 1.38
CA ALA A 257 7.49 -14.86 1.92
C ALA A 257 6.79 -15.68 0.82
N ASN A 258 6.55 -15.05 -0.34
CA ASN A 258 5.92 -15.69 -1.49
C ASN A 258 6.91 -16.19 -2.55
N GLY A 259 8.23 -16.09 -2.31
CA GLY A 259 9.27 -16.56 -3.23
C GLY A 259 9.41 -15.74 -4.52
N ARG A 260 8.92 -14.50 -4.53
CA ARG A 260 9.01 -13.55 -5.64
C ARG A 260 10.31 -12.74 -5.64
N ALA A 261 10.98 -12.62 -4.50
CA ALA A 261 12.29 -11.98 -4.36
C ALA A 261 13.34 -12.98 -3.87
N MET A 262 14.57 -12.88 -4.39
CA MET A 262 15.73 -13.64 -3.88
C MET A 262 16.26 -13.03 -2.58
N GLU A 263 16.82 -13.88 -1.72
CA GLU A 263 17.44 -13.49 -0.44
C GLU A 263 18.48 -12.38 -0.64
N CYS A 264 18.44 -11.36 0.22
CA CYS A 264 19.47 -10.33 0.30
C CYS A 264 20.77 -10.94 0.86
N GLY A 265 21.55 -11.61 -0.02
CA GLY A 265 22.82 -12.24 0.32
C GLY A 265 23.91 -12.15 -0.77
N ASN A 266 23.64 -11.54 -1.92
CA ASN A 266 24.62 -11.38 -3.01
C ASN A 266 24.94 -9.89 -3.27
N HIS A 267 25.63 -9.26 -2.33
CA HIS A 267 26.42 -8.06 -2.60
C HIS A 267 27.87 -8.37 -2.20
N GLY A 268 28.62 -8.92 -3.15
CA GLY A 268 30.08 -8.94 -3.17
C GLY A 268 30.60 -7.89 -4.13
#